data_AF-A0A4U6IXL1-F1
#
_entry.id   AF-A0A4U6IXL1-F1
#
_cell.length_a   1.000
_cell.length_b   1.000
_cell.length_c   1.000
_cell.angle_alpha   90.00
_cell.angle_beta   90.00
_cell.angle_gamma   90.00
#
_symmetry.space_group_name_H-M   'P 1'
#
loop_
_entity.id
_entity.type
_entity.pdbx_description
1 polymer ?
#
loop_
_entity_poly.entity_id
_entity_poly.type
_entity_poly.pdbx_seq_one_letter_code
_entity_poly.pdbx_strand_id
1 'polypeptide(L)' 'ISSLIAVIIGVGAGVAVTRSWGAEFRPIVETIAAVGQTFPPVAVLAIAVPVMGFGPEPAIIALILYGVLP' A
#
# COMPACT_ATOMS: atom_id res chain seq x y z
N ILE A 1 -13.30 -1.89 6.08
CA ILE A 1 -12.74 -0.51 6.05
C ILE A 1 -11.37 -0.52 5.39
N SER A 2 -10.40 -1.29 5.92
CA SER A 2 -9.06 -1.41 5.35
C SER A 2 -9.02 -1.74 3.85
N SER A 3 -9.75 -2.77 3.44
CA SER A 3 -9.82 -3.18 2.03
C SER A 3 -10.47 -2.12 1.13
N LEU A 4 -11.38 -1.31 1.66
CA LEU A 4 -12.05 -0.25 0.90
C LEU A 4 -11.07 0.89 0.59
N ILE A 5 -10.30 1.29 1.59
CA ILE A 5 -9.23 2.30 1.46
C ILE A 5 -8.18 1.79 0.49
N ALA A 6 -7.79 0.51 0.61
CA ALA A 6 -6.80 -0.09 -0.26
C ALA A 6 -7.22 -0.07 -1.73
N VAL A 7 -8.46 -0.47 -2.00
CA VAL A 7 -9.03 -0.46 -3.35
C VAL A 7 -9.11 0.97 -3.90
N ILE A 8 -9.55 1.95 -3.11
CA ILE A 8 -9.65 3.35 -3.57
C ILE A 8 -8.27 3.90 -3.95
N ILE A 9 -7.25 3.68 -3.13
CA ILE A 9 -5.90 4.18 -3.38
C ILE A 9 -5.27 3.46 -4.58
N GLY A 10 -5.34 2.13 -4.62
CA GLY A 10 -4.75 1.33 -5.70
C GLY A 10 -5.40 1.61 -7.05
N VAL A 11 -6.74 1.63 -7.12
CA VAL A 11 -7.48 1.93 -8.34
C VAL A 11 -7.29 3.38 -8.76
N GLY A 12 -7.33 4.33 -7.82
CA GLY A 12 -7.10 5.74 -8.11
C GLY A 12 -5.71 6.01 -8.70
N ALA A 13 -4.67 5.41 -8.12
CA ALA A 13 -3.31 5.50 -8.64
C ALA A 13 -3.19 4.86 -10.05
N GLY A 14 -3.79 3.69 -10.26
CA GLY A 14 -3.82 3.02 -11.57
C GLY A 14 -4.51 3.84 -12.66
N VAL A 15 -5.65 4.48 -12.33
CA VAL A 15 -6.36 5.37 -13.26
C VAL A 15 -5.55 6.64 -13.55
N ALA A 16 -4.87 7.21 -12.55
CA ALA A 16 -4.04 8.39 -12.74
C ALA A 16 -2.88 8.13 -13.71
N VAL A 17 -2.13 7.03 -13.51
CA VAL A 17 -0.96 6.73 -14.36
C VAL A 17 -1.29 6.21 -15.76
N THR A 18 -2.52 5.74 -15.97
CA THR A 18 -3.00 5.32 -17.30
C THR A 18 -3.54 6.48 -18.13
N ARG A 19 -3.69 7.68 -17.54
CA ARG A 19 -4.07 8.88 -18.28
C ARG A 19 -2.86 9.66 -18.78
N SER A 20 -3.02 10.36 -19.91
CA SER A 20 -1.98 11.17 -20.56
C SER A 20 -1.32 12.20 -19.63
N TRP A 21 -2.06 12.75 -18.65
CA TRP A 21 -1.50 13.69 -17.66
C TRP A 21 -0.76 13.03 -16.50
N GLY A 22 -0.93 11.74 -16.26
CA GLY A 22 -0.23 11.00 -15.19
C GLY A 22 0.75 9.94 -15.70
N ALA A 23 0.87 9.77 -17.02
CA ALA A 23 1.73 8.77 -17.64
C ALA A 23 3.22 8.91 -17.26
N GLU A 24 3.67 10.12 -16.95
CA GLU A 24 5.03 10.39 -16.47
C GLU A 24 5.33 9.78 -15.08
N PHE A 25 4.30 9.58 -14.24
CA PHE A 25 4.44 8.97 -12.91
C PHE A 25 4.39 7.44 -12.96
N ARG A 26 4.05 6.86 -14.12
CA ARG A 26 3.93 5.41 -14.28
C ARG A 26 5.17 4.63 -13.81
N PRO A 27 6.42 5.01 -14.14
CA PRO A 27 7.61 4.29 -13.68
C PRO A 27 7.78 4.34 -12.16
N ILE A 28 7.41 5.47 -11.54
CA ILE A 28 7.49 5.65 -10.08
C ILE A 28 6.46 4.76 -9.40
N VAL A 29 5.22 4.75 -9.89
CA VAL A 29 4.15 3.91 -9.33
C VAL A 29 4.47 2.43 -9.52
N GLU A 30 4.99 2.03 -10.67
CA GLU A 30 5.46 0.65 -10.92
C GLU A 30 6.61 0.26 -9.97
N THR A 31 7.56 1.17 -9.73
CA THR A 31 8.66 0.94 -8.78
C THR A 31 8.15 0.77 -7.35
N ILE A 32 7.24 1.65 -6.90
CA ILE A 32 6.66 1.58 -5.56
C ILE A 32 5.85 0.28 -5.39
N ALA A 33 5.06 -0.09 -6.40
CA ALA A 33 4.31 -1.34 -6.40
C ALA A 33 5.25 -2.55 -6.32
N ALA A 34 6.32 -2.59 -7.11
CA ALA A 34 7.30 -3.67 -7.10
C ALA A 34 8.04 -3.77 -5.75
N VAL A 35 8.52 -2.64 -5.21
CA VAL A 35 9.15 -2.59 -3.87
C VAL A 35 8.19 -3.13 -2.83
N GLY A 36 6.95 -2.66 -2.89
CA GLY A 36 5.90 -3.12 -2.02
C GLY A 36 5.69 -4.65 -2.10
N GLN A 37 5.57 -5.20 -3.30
CA GLN A 37 5.34 -6.64 -3.52
C GLN A 37 6.45 -7.52 -2.94
N THR A 38 7.66 -6.99 -2.91
CA THR A 38 8.82 -7.67 -2.31
C THR A 38 8.96 -7.44 -0.81
N PHE A 39 8.14 -6.57 -0.23
CA PHE A 39 8.24 -6.18 1.17
C PHE A 39 7.65 -7.27 2.06
N PRO A 40 8.45 -7.93 2.92
CA PRO A 40 7.97 -9.10 3.64
C PRO A 40 6.93 -8.68 4.71
N PRO A 41 5.83 -9.43 4.87
CA PRO A 41 4.77 -9.11 5.84
C PRO A 41 5.29 -8.96 7.27
N VAL A 42 6.30 -9.77 7.63
CA VAL A 42 6.93 -9.73 8.94
C VAL A 42 7.64 -8.40 9.22
N ALA A 43 8.21 -7.74 8.20
CA ALA A 43 8.85 -6.43 8.37
C ALA A 43 7.81 -5.33 8.61
N VAL A 44 6.66 -5.42 7.95
CA VAL A 44 5.53 -4.50 8.21
C VAL A 44 5.08 -4.61 9.66
N LEU A 45 4.86 -5.84 10.15
CA LEU A 45 4.48 -6.08 11.54
C LEU A 45 5.57 -5.66 12.52
N ALA A 46 6.85 -5.92 12.21
CA ALA A 46 7.99 -5.55 13.05
C ALA A 46 8.16 -4.04 13.21
N ILE A 47 7.75 -3.22 12.24
CA ILE A 47 7.74 -1.76 12.33
C ILE A 47 6.43 -1.24 12.93
N ALA A 48 5.29 -1.83 12.57
CA ALA A 48 3.98 -1.36 13.02
C ALA A 48 3.77 -1.57 14.53
N VAL A 49 4.18 -2.72 15.09
CA VAL A 49 3.94 -3.07 16.50
C VAL A 49 4.67 -2.14 17.49
N PRO A 50 5.96 -1.79 17.31
CA PRO A 50 6.64 -0.87 18.23
C PRO A 50 6.15 0.58 18.12
N VAL A 51 5.76 1.01 16.91
CA VAL A 51 5.35 2.41 16.66
C VAL A 51 3.92 2.68 17.13
N MET A 52 3.03 1.69 17.03
CA MET A 52 1.60 1.84 17.34
C MET A 52 1.17 1.10 18.62
N GLY A 53 2.02 0.27 19.22
CA GLY A 53 1.67 -0.62 20.34
C GLY A 53 1.00 -1.92 19.90
N PHE A 54 0.71 -2.84 20.82
CA PHE A 54 -0.14 -3.99 20.52
C PHE A 54 -1.62 -3.59 20.59
N GLY A 55 -2.37 -3.77 19.50
CA GLY A 55 -3.79 -3.40 19.47
C GLY A 55 -4.42 -3.59 18.10
N PRO A 56 -5.74 -3.33 17.99
CA PRO A 56 -6.46 -3.44 16.72
C PRO A 56 -5.99 -2.41 15.67
N GLU A 57 -5.49 -1.24 16.08
CA GLU A 57 -4.99 -0.20 15.17
C GLU A 57 -3.81 -0.65 14.28
N PRO A 58 -2.71 -1.22 14.82
CA PRO A 58 -1.62 -1.74 13.99
C PRO A 58 -2.05 -2.88 13.06
N ALA A 59 -2.98 -3.73 13.50
CA ALA A 59 -3.52 -4.80 12.67
C ALA A 59 -4.32 -4.25 11.47
N ILE A 60 -5.14 -3.22 11.69
CA ILE A 60 -5.90 -2.53 10.64
C ILE A 60 -4.96 -1.90 9.62
N ILE A 61 -3.86 -1.27 10.05
CA ILE A 61 -2.86 -0.65 9.18
C ILE A 61 -2.07 -1.70 8.40
N ALA A 62 -1.64 -2.78 9.04
CA ALA A 62 -0.96 -3.89 8.37
C ALA A 62 -1.85 -4.51 7.29
N LEU A 63 -3.16 -4.66 7.55
CA LEU A 63 -4.14 -5.14 6.58
C LEU A 63 -4.39 -4.15 5.44
N ILE A 64 -4.33 -2.83 5.68
CA ILE A 64 -4.38 -1.81 4.62
C ILE A 64 -3.16 -1.92 3.73
N LEU A 65 -1.96 -1.90 4.32
CA LEU A 65 -0.70 -1.97 3.58
C LEU A 65 -0.62 -3.26 2.77
N TYR A 66 -1.01 -4.39 3.37
CA TYR A 66 -1.03 -5.68 2.67
C TYR A 66 -2.11 -5.78 1.59
N GLY A 67 -3.26 -5.11 1.74
CA GLY A 67 -4.30 -5.10 0.72
C GLY A 67 -4.08 -4.10 -0.42
N VAL A 68 -3.24 -3.08 -0.22
CA VAL A 68 -2.79 -2.12 -1.26
C VAL A 68 -1.68 -2.73 -2.10
N LEU A 69 -0.89 -3.61 -1.49
CA LEU A 69 0.05 -4.46 -2.19
C LEU A 69 -0.74 -5.45 -3.06
N PRO A 70 -0.53 -5.49 -4.39
CA PRO A 70 -1.19 -6.46 -5.27
C PRO A 70 -1.06 -7.93 -4.85
#